data_AF-D4ZIY0-F1
#
_entry.id   AF-D4ZIY0-F1
#
_cell.length_a   1.000
_cell.length_b   1.000
_cell.length_c   1.000
_cell.angle_alpha   90.00
_cell.angle_beta   90.00
_cell.angle_gamma   90.00
#
_symmetry.space_group_name_H-M   'P 1'
#
loop_
_entity.id
_entity.type
_entity.pdbx_description
1 polymer ?
#
loop_
_entity_poly.entity_id
_entity_poly.type
_entity_poly.pdbx_seq_one_letter_code
_entity_poly.pdbx_strand_id
1 'polypeptide(L)'
;MGEASNTMDFVNHPRYGNKPVVSEYNFSSSEINSAHWRYQSVKYFPDTDKQYYAVYPRTKYVDIEELCEVCKRPFIFYALEQKHWFEELGFYIDAHCTRCIDCRKKDQEIKQMKNSYYNLVLNKDRSPEETKTLKNVALELFQLGIIKDKTKIDRIS
;
A
#
# COMPACT_ATOMS: atom_id res chain seq x y z
N MET A 1 14.68 27.72 24.96
CA MET A 1 15.46 26.60 24.38
C MET A 1 14.57 25.96 23.34
N GLY A 2 14.95 26.07 22.06
CA GLY A 2 14.11 25.65 20.94
C GLY A 2 14.13 24.14 20.77
N GLU A 3 13.00 23.49 20.93
CA GLU A 3 12.80 22.13 20.46
C GLU A 3 12.50 22.21 18.96
N ALA A 4 13.48 21.79 18.16
CA ALA A 4 13.27 21.52 16.76
C ALA A 4 12.24 20.39 16.66
N SER A 5 10.98 20.76 16.41
CA SER A 5 9.95 19.85 15.95
C SER A 5 10.45 19.28 14.63
N ASN A 6 11.10 18.13 14.69
CA ASN A 6 11.47 17.34 13.54
C ASN A 6 10.16 16.81 12.97
N THR A 7 9.45 17.65 12.21
CA THR A 7 8.28 17.27 11.45
C THR A 7 8.76 16.29 10.39
N MET A 8 8.80 15.00 10.76
CA MET A 8 8.95 13.92 9.81
C MET A 8 7.84 14.06 8.78
N ASP A 9 8.22 14.38 7.55
CA ASP A 9 7.30 14.57 6.44
C ASP A 9 6.84 13.19 5.95
N PHE A 10 5.76 12.68 6.55
CA PHE A 10 5.18 11.40 6.15
C PHE A 10 4.59 11.50 4.74
N VAL A 11 4.63 10.39 4.01
CA VAL A 11 3.95 10.31 2.71
C VAL A 11 2.45 10.61 2.88
N ASN A 12 1.94 11.55 2.08
CA ASN A 12 0.55 11.97 2.15
C ASN A 12 -0.41 10.87 1.68
N HIS A 13 -1.26 10.38 2.60
CA HIS A 13 -2.34 9.47 2.30
C HIS A 13 -3.56 10.24 1.75
N PRO A 14 -4.13 9.85 0.60
CA PRO A 14 -5.21 10.58 -0.05
C PRO A 14 -6.50 10.69 0.78
N ARG A 15 -6.71 9.77 1.73
CA ARG A 15 -7.88 9.77 2.63
C ARG A 15 -7.60 10.35 4.01
N TYR A 16 -6.37 10.24 4.50
CA TYR A 16 -6.05 10.46 5.93
C TYR A 16 -5.03 11.58 6.15
N GLY A 17 -4.45 12.12 5.07
CA GLY A 17 -3.43 13.17 5.14
C GLY A 17 -2.02 12.61 5.39
N ASN A 18 -1.15 13.45 5.95
CA ASN A 18 0.26 13.15 6.22
C ASN A 18 0.65 13.30 7.69
N LYS A 19 -0.33 13.32 8.60
CA LYS A 19 -0.11 13.45 10.04
C LYS A 19 -0.85 12.32 10.78
N PRO A 20 -0.36 11.91 11.97
CA PRO A 20 -1.11 11.03 12.85
C PRO A 20 -2.45 11.66 13.21
N VAL A 21 -3.50 10.85 13.27
CA VAL A 21 -4.82 11.29 13.72
C VAL A 21 -4.92 11.02 15.22
N VAL A 22 -5.16 12.08 16.01
CA VAL A 22 -5.33 11.94 17.46
C VAL A 22 -6.71 11.38 17.74
N SER A 23 -6.78 10.23 18.42
CA SER A 23 -8.05 9.63 18.83
C SER A 23 -8.61 10.31 20.08
N GLU A 24 -9.93 10.23 20.26
CA GLU A 24 -10.63 10.68 21.48
C GLU A 24 -10.43 9.73 22.68
N TYR A 25 -9.73 8.60 22.49
CA TYR A 25 -9.49 7.59 23.51
C TYR A 25 -8.09 7.69 24.10
N ASN A 26 -8.00 7.66 25.44
CA ASN A 26 -6.74 7.70 26.19
C ASN A 26 -6.38 6.30 26.72
N PHE A 27 -5.69 5.50 25.91
CA PHE A 27 -5.12 4.22 26.37
C PHE A 27 -3.69 4.41 26.87
N SER A 28 -3.35 3.71 27.94
CA SER A 28 -1.97 3.61 28.40
C SER A 28 -1.12 2.77 27.45
N SER A 29 0.19 3.02 27.40
CA SER A 29 1.14 2.23 26.61
C SER A 29 1.12 0.74 27.00
N SER A 30 0.83 0.42 28.26
CA SER A 30 0.69 -0.97 28.73
C SER A 30 -0.46 -1.68 28.03
N GLU A 31 -1.62 -1.03 27.93
CA GLU A 31 -2.80 -1.64 27.29
C GLU A 31 -2.61 -1.84 25.79
N ILE A 32 -1.86 -0.96 25.14
CA ILE A 32 -1.56 -1.09 23.71
C ILE A 32 -0.52 -2.18 23.49
N ASN A 33 0.54 -2.25 24.30
CA ASN A 33 1.53 -3.33 24.19
C ASN A 33 0.94 -4.73 24.41
N SER A 34 -0.11 -4.85 25.23
CA SER A 34 -0.85 -6.10 25.40
C SER A 34 -1.85 -6.42 24.28
N ALA A 35 -2.16 -5.44 23.41
CA ALA A 35 -3.18 -5.59 22.38
C ALA A 35 -2.69 -6.42 21.18
N HIS A 36 -1.39 -6.45 20.90
CA HIS A 36 -0.79 -7.30 19.87
C HIS A 36 0.72 -7.40 20.06
N TRP A 37 1.29 -8.59 19.86
CA TRP A 37 2.72 -8.86 20.08
C TRP A 37 3.64 -7.88 19.31
N ARG A 38 3.27 -7.51 18.07
CA ARG A 38 4.04 -6.57 17.24
C ARG A 38 4.13 -5.16 17.83
N TYR A 39 3.14 -4.71 18.61
CA TYR A 39 3.14 -3.35 19.17
C TYR A 39 4.31 -3.09 20.12
N GLN A 40 4.92 -4.13 20.69
CA GLN A 40 6.15 -3.99 21.49
C GLN A 40 7.36 -3.52 20.68
N SER A 41 7.32 -3.66 19.35
CA SER A 41 8.45 -3.43 18.45
C SER A 41 8.25 -2.25 17.48
N VAL A 42 7.10 -1.59 17.51
CA VAL A 42 6.74 -0.51 16.56
C VAL A 42 6.20 0.71 17.30
N LYS A 43 6.36 1.91 16.71
CA LYS A 43 5.80 3.16 17.23
C LYS A 43 4.36 3.32 16.75
N TYR A 44 3.44 3.70 17.65
CA TYR A 44 1.99 3.63 17.39
C TYR A 44 1.15 4.78 18.02
N PHE A 45 -0.09 5.03 17.52
CA PHE A 45 -1.10 5.98 18.07
C PHE A 45 -2.56 5.41 18.06
N PRO A 46 -3.39 5.48 19.12
CA PRO A 46 -4.59 4.61 19.37
C PRO A 46 -5.87 4.74 18.50
N ASP A 47 -6.69 3.67 18.36
CA ASP A 47 -8.08 3.51 17.80
C ASP A 47 -8.61 2.03 17.94
N THR A 48 -9.91 1.67 17.81
CA THR A 48 -10.37 0.25 17.88
C THR A 48 -11.73 -0.03 17.20
N ASP A 49 -11.92 -1.14 16.43
CA ASP A 49 -13.00 -2.16 16.62
C ASP A 49 -13.11 -3.23 15.49
N LYS A 50 -13.27 -4.54 15.84
CA LYS A 50 -13.85 -5.77 15.16
C LYS A 50 -13.10 -6.74 14.18
N GLN A 51 -12.31 -7.72 14.64
CA GLN A 51 -11.59 -8.71 13.76
C GLN A 51 -12.04 -10.18 13.77
N TYR A 52 -11.62 -10.93 12.74
CA TYR A 52 -11.57 -12.40 12.67
C TYR A 52 -10.10 -12.89 12.78
N TYR A 53 -9.77 -13.83 13.69
CA TYR A 53 -8.37 -14.21 14.00
C TYR A 53 -8.20 -15.67 14.45
N ALA A 54 -7.01 -16.25 14.23
CA ALA A 54 -6.68 -17.65 14.54
C ALA A 54 -5.82 -17.86 15.81
N VAL A 55 -5.07 -16.85 16.28
CA VAL A 55 -4.15 -17.00 17.44
C VAL A 55 -4.25 -15.84 18.45
N TYR A 56 -4.16 -14.58 18.01
CA TYR A 56 -4.32 -13.43 18.89
C TYR A 56 -4.95 -12.25 18.13
N PRO A 57 -6.05 -11.64 18.61
CA PRO A 57 -6.63 -10.46 17.99
C PRO A 57 -5.72 -9.24 18.17
N ARG A 58 -5.74 -8.29 17.22
CA ARG A 58 -5.39 -6.90 17.55
C ARG A 58 -6.63 -6.26 18.17
N THR A 59 -6.71 -6.21 19.49
CA THR A 59 -7.85 -5.58 20.17
C THR A 59 -7.92 -4.07 19.96
N LYS A 60 -6.82 -3.47 19.48
CA LYS A 60 -6.71 -2.05 19.18
C LYS A 60 -5.98 -1.83 17.86
N TYR A 61 -6.50 -0.93 17.03
CA TYR A 61 -5.83 -0.39 15.87
C TYR A 61 -5.09 0.87 16.26
N VAL A 62 -3.94 1.10 15.68
CA VAL A 62 -3.18 2.28 16.05
C VAL A 62 -2.54 2.82 14.78
N ASP A 63 -2.44 4.11 14.54
CA ASP A 63 -1.60 4.63 13.46
C ASP A 63 -0.16 4.14 13.72
N ILE A 64 0.42 3.40 12.79
CA ILE A 64 1.78 2.85 12.93
C ILE A 64 2.71 3.61 11.99
N GLU A 65 3.84 4.07 12.51
CA GLU A 65 4.93 4.59 11.67
C GLU A 65 5.68 3.40 11.04
N GLU A 66 5.69 3.35 9.71
CA GLU A 66 6.36 2.34 8.90
C GLU A 66 7.33 2.99 7.90
N LEU A 67 8.32 2.23 7.44
CA LEU A 67 9.28 2.69 6.42
C LEU A 67 9.02 1.98 5.09
N CYS A 68 8.77 2.73 4.02
CA CYS A 68 8.48 2.13 2.71
C CYS A 68 9.70 1.36 2.18
N GLU A 69 9.55 0.07 1.87
CA GLU A 69 10.67 -0.75 1.41
C GLU A 69 11.24 -0.29 0.07
N VAL A 70 10.44 0.40 -0.76
CA VAL A 70 10.82 0.87 -2.11
C VAL A 70 11.46 2.26 -2.06
N CYS A 71 10.71 3.27 -1.60
CA CYS A 71 11.20 4.66 -1.63
C CYS A 71 11.88 5.11 -0.33
N LYS A 72 11.91 4.26 0.70
CA LYS A 72 12.52 4.54 2.02
C LYS A 72 11.95 5.76 2.74
N ARG A 73 10.83 6.31 2.29
CA ARG A 73 10.11 7.38 2.99
C ARG A 73 9.30 6.79 4.14
N PRO A 74 9.29 7.46 5.31
CA PRO A 74 8.40 7.08 6.39
C PRO A 74 6.95 7.36 5.97
N PHE A 75 6.03 6.50 6.38
CA PHE A 75 4.60 6.68 6.14
C PHE A 75 3.80 6.12 7.31
N ILE A 76 2.54 6.53 7.41
CA ILE A 76 1.65 6.06 8.46
C ILE A 76 0.77 4.96 7.88
N PHE A 77 0.82 3.77 8.48
CA PHE A 77 -0.21 2.76 8.29
C PHE A 77 -1.34 3.08 9.26
N TYR A 78 -2.37 3.76 8.75
CA TYR A 78 -3.42 4.32 9.59
C TYR A 78 -4.24 3.25 10.30
N ALA A 79 -4.73 3.55 11.50
CA ALA A 79 -5.60 2.67 12.25
C ALA A 79 -6.87 2.29 11.46
N LEU A 80 -7.50 3.29 10.84
CA LEU A 80 -8.66 3.08 9.96
C LEU A 80 -8.32 2.22 8.73
N GLU A 81 -7.09 2.33 8.23
CA GLU A 81 -6.62 1.51 7.12
C GLU A 81 -6.42 0.04 7.55
N GLN A 82 -5.84 -0.17 8.72
CA GLN A 82 -5.70 -1.51 9.32
C GLN A 82 -7.06 -2.16 9.56
N LYS A 83 -8.01 -1.39 10.07
CA LYS A 83 -9.39 -1.84 10.28
C LYS A 83 -10.01 -2.33 8.98
N HIS A 84 -9.98 -1.52 7.94
CA HIS A 84 -10.47 -1.93 6.63
C HIS A 84 -9.76 -3.18 6.09
N TRP A 85 -8.43 -3.28 6.27
CA TRP A 85 -7.64 -4.43 5.82
C TRP A 85 -8.05 -5.74 6.48
N PHE A 86 -8.11 -5.77 7.81
CA PHE A 86 -8.31 -7.03 8.52
C PHE A 86 -9.78 -7.42 8.65
N GLU A 87 -10.70 -6.46 8.61
CA GLU A 87 -12.12 -6.72 8.89
C GLU A 87 -12.97 -6.78 7.63
N GLU A 88 -12.66 -5.95 6.65
CA GLU A 88 -13.45 -5.87 5.42
C GLU A 88 -12.78 -6.64 4.28
N LEU A 89 -11.46 -6.52 4.13
CA LEU A 89 -10.72 -7.20 3.06
C LEU A 89 -10.23 -8.60 3.47
N GLY A 90 -10.27 -8.94 4.76
CA GLY A 90 -9.92 -10.27 5.27
C GLY A 90 -8.42 -10.62 5.21
N PHE A 91 -7.54 -9.61 5.22
CA PHE A 91 -6.10 -9.87 5.35
C PHE A 91 -5.77 -10.55 6.68
N TYR A 92 -4.72 -11.38 6.71
CA TYR A 92 -4.20 -11.95 7.96
C TYR A 92 -3.79 -10.86 8.94
N ILE A 93 -4.10 -11.05 10.22
CA ILE A 93 -3.88 -10.03 11.27
C ILE A 93 -2.40 -9.69 11.51
N ASP A 94 -1.51 -10.62 11.16
CA ASP A 94 -0.05 -10.45 11.21
C ASP A 94 0.50 -9.72 9.98
N ALA A 95 -0.31 -9.48 8.95
CA ALA A 95 0.10 -8.68 7.81
C ALA A 95 0.35 -7.22 8.23
N HIS A 96 1.27 -6.58 7.53
CA HIS A 96 1.60 -5.18 7.75
C HIS A 96 1.86 -4.51 6.40
N CYS A 97 1.68 -3.19 6.37
CA CYS A 97 1.91 -2.41 5.17
C CYS A 97 3.42 -2.20 4.99
N THR A 98 4.02 -2.76 3.94
CA THR A 98 5.47 -2.61 3.65
C THR A 98 5.79 -1.47 2.69
N ARG A 99 4.77 -0.90 2.03
CA ARG A 99 4.91 0.13 0.99
C ARG A 99 3.96 1.28 1.25
N CYS A 100 4.44 2.51 1.12
CA CYS A 100 3.59 3.70 1.18
C CYS A 100 2.53 3.72 0.05
N ILE A 101 1.49 4.54 0.20
CA ILE A 101 0.38 4.61 -0.75
C ILE A 101 0.83 4.93 -2.19
N ASP A 102 1.80 5.83 -2.38
CA ASP A 102 2.30 6.18 -3.71
C ASP A 102 2.94 4.97 -4.39
N CYS A 103 3.75 4.20 -3.66
CA CYS A 103 4.38 3.00 -4.17
C CYS A 103 3.35 1.91 -4.48
N ARG A 104 2.35 1.72 -3.60
CA ARG A 104 1.26 0.75 -3.84
C ARG A 104 0.42 1.12 -5.06
N LYS A 105 0.12 2.40 -5.27
CA LYS A 105 -0.60 2.87 -6.46
C LYS A 105 0.19 2.61 -7.75
N LYS A 106 1.48 2.93 -7.75
CA LYS A 106 2.37 2.62 -8.89
C LYS A 106 2.40 1.12 -9.19
N ASP A 107 2.48 0.27 -8.17
CA ASP A 107 2.42 -1.19 -8.38
C ASP A 107 1.08 -1.65 -8.95
N GLN A 108 -0.03 -1.06 -8.48
CA GLN A 108 -1.36 -1.35 -8.99
C GLN A 108 -1.50 -0.94 -10.46
N GLU A 109 -1.03 0.26 -10.84
CA GLU A 109 -0.98 0.73 -12.22
C GLU A 109 -0.14 -0.20 -13.10
N ILE A 110 1.05 -0.59 -12.64
CA ILE A 110 1.90 -1.56 -13.34
C ILE A 110 1.21 -2.91 -13.51
N LYS A 111 0.53 -3.42 -12.47
CA LYS A 111 -0.21 -4.67 -12.52
C LYS A 111 -1.37 -4.60 -13.52
N GLN A 112 -2.09 -3.49 -13.55
CA GLN A 112 -3.16 -3.23 -14.52
C GLN A 112 -2.61 -3.20 -15.94
N MET A 113 -1.52 -2.45 -16.20
CA MET A 113 -0.87 -2.42 -17.50
C MET A 113 -0.43 -3.81 -17.97
N LYS A 114 0.19 -4.60 -17.08
CA LYS A 114 0.56 -5.99 -17.39
C LYS A 114 -0.64 -6.85 -17.75
N ASN A 115 -1.73 -6.77 -16.98
CA ASN A 115 -2.95 -7.53 -17.26
C ASN A 115 -3.56 -7.13 -18.61
N SER A 116 -3.66 -5.83 -18.89
CA SER A 116 -4.13 -5.32 -20.19
C SER A 116 -3.25 -5.82 -21.33
N TYR A 117 -1.92 -5.76 -21.18
CA TYR A 117 -0.98 -6.31 -22.17
C TYR A 117 -1.23 -7.81 -22.40
N TYR A 118 -1.30 -8.62 -21.34
CA TYR A 118 -1.54 -10.06 -21.48
C TYR A 118 -2.86 -10.37 -22.17
N ASN A 119 -3.95 -9.71 -21.76
CA ASN A 119 -5.27 -9.91 -22.36
C ASN A 119 -5.28 -9.54 -23.84
N LEU A 120 -4.68 -8.41 -24.21
CA LEU A 120 -4.59 -7.96 -25.59
C LEU A 120 -3.72 -8.91 -26.43
N VAL A 121 -2.56 -9.35 -25.93
CA VAL A 121 -1.68 -10.31 -26.64
C VAL A 121 -2.41 -11.63 -26.92
N LEU A 122 -3.19 -12.13 -25.96
CA LEU A 122 -3.95 -13.38 -26.08
C LEU A 122 -5.16 -13.27 -27.00
N ASN A 123 -5.76 -12.08 -27.14
CA ASN A 123 -6.87 -11.86 -28.07
C ASN A 123 -6.38 -12.01 -29.52
N LYS A 124 -6.89 -13.01 -30.24
CA LYS A 124 -6.52 -13.27 -31.64
C LYS A 124 -7.29 -12.38 -32.63
N ASP A 125 -8.45 -11.88 -32.23
CA ASP A 125 -9.37 -11.09 -33.04
C ASP A 125 -9.38 -9.63 -32.58
N ARG A 126 -8.19 -9.07 -32.32
CA ARG A 126 -8.03 -7.66 -31.91
C ARG A 126 -8.51 -6.71 -33.01
N SER A 127 -9.31 -5.73 -32.62
CA SER A 127 -9.59 -4.56 -33.44
C SER A 127 -8.35 -3.67 -33.63
N PRO A 128 -8.33 -2.80 -34.65
CA PRO A 128 -7.23 -1.85 -34.85
C PRO A 128 -6.98 -0.94 -33.63
N GLU A 129 -8.03 -0.55 -32.91
CA GLU A 129 -7.92 0.30 -31.71
C GLU A 129 -7.29 -0.47 -30.54
N GLU A 130 -7.59 -1.77 -30.40
CA GLU A 130 -6.96 -2.66 -29.43
C GLU A 130 -5.50 -2.91 -29.75
N THR A 131 -5.13 -3.03 -31.04
CA THR A 131 -3.73 -3.13 -31.47
C THR A 131 -2.95 -1.87 -31.13
N LYS A 132 -3.53 -0.68 -31.36
CA LYS A 132 -2.92 0.59 -30.95
C LYS A 132 -2.75 0.67 -29.43
N THR A 133 -3.76 0.23 -28.68
CA THR A 133 -3.71 0.16 -27.22
C THR A 133 -2.61 -0.77 -26.74
N LEU A 134 -2.49 -1.95 -27.35
CA LEU A 134 -1.45 -2.93 -27.07
C LEU A 134 -0.05 -2.33 -27.29
N LYS A 135 0.15 -1.62 -28.40
CA LYS A 135 1.42 -0.96 -28.71
C LYS A 135 1.79 0.11 -27.68
N ASN A 136 0.84 0.93 -27.27
CA ASN A 136 1.05 1.97 -26.26
C ASN A 136 1.44 1.36 -24.90
N VAL A 137 0.66 0.38 -24.42
CA VAL A 137 0.94 -0.33 -23.16
C VAL A 137 2.29 -1.04 -23.22
N ALA A 138 2.64 -1.66 -24.35
CA ALA A 138 3.94 -2.30 -24.52
C ALA A 138 5.11 -1.30 -24.47
N LEU A 139 4.94 -0.10 -25.04
CA LEU A 139 5.91 0.98 -24.97
C LEU A 139 6.11 1.50 -23.54
N GLU A 140 5.02 1.72 -22.80
CA GLU A 140 5.08 2.13 -21.39
C GLU A 140 5.78 1.08 -20.52
N LEU A 141 5.41 -0.19 -20.67
CA LEU A 141 6.07 -1.30 -19.95
C LEU A 141 7.56 -1.45 -20.33
N PHE A 142 7.95 -1.10 -21.55
CA PHE A 142 9.35 -1.07 -21.97
C PHE A 142 10.13 0.09 -21.35
N GLN A 143 9.54 1.30 -21.33
CA GLN A 143 10.14 2.47 -20.66
C GLN A 143 10.33 2.23 -19.16
N LEU A 144 9.41 1.50 -18.53
CA LEU A 144 9.52 1.05 -17.14
C LEU A 144 10.54 -0.09 -16.92
N GLY A 145 11.15 -0.61 -17.99
CA GLY A 145 12.14 -1.69 -17.93
C GLY A 145 11.56 -3.08 -17.63
N ILE A 146 10.23 -3.23 -17.70
CA ILE A 146 9.52 -4.50 -17.43
C ILE A 146 9.61 -5.40 -18.67
N ILE A 147 9.34 -4.84 -19.85
CA ILE A 147 9.63 -5.50 -21.13
C ILE A 147 11.03 -5.08 -21.54
N LYS A 148 11.93 -6.06 -21.71
CA LYS A 148 13.33 -5.79 -22.09
C LYS A 148 13.57 -5.89 -23.60
N ASP A 149 12.70 -6.60 -24.29
CA ASP A 149 12.86 -6.93 -25.71
C ASP A 149 12.01 -5.99 -26.57
N LYS A 150 12.68 -5.03 -27.21
CA LYS A 150 12.04 -4.06 -28.10
C LYS A 150 11.41 -4.71 -29.33
N THR A 151 11.92 -5.86 -29.77
CA THR A 151 11.37 -6.56 -30.95
C THR A 151 9.93 -7.02 -30.75
N LYS A 152 9.51 -7.24 -29.50
CA LYS A 152 8.11 -7.55 -29.15
C LYS A 152 7.16 -6.38 -29.40
N ILE A 153 7.68 -5.15 -29.36
CA ILE A 153 6.91 -3.93 -29.63
C ILE A 153 6.84 -3.69 -31.14
N ASP A 154 7.97 -3.85 -31.82
CA ASP A 154 8.09 -3.60 -33.26
C ASP A 154 7.24 -4.57 -34.10
N ARG A 155 6.97 -5.78 -33.57
CA ARG A 155 6.12 -6.80 -34.21
C ARG A 155 4.61 -6.56 -34.05
N ILE A 156 4.20 -5.61 -33.21
CA ILE A 156 2.78 -5.25 -33.05
C ILE A 156 2.37 -4.42 -34.27
N SER A 157 1.73 -5.09 -35.23
CA SER A 157 1.17 -4.52 -36.47
C SER A 157 -0.33 -4.36 -36.34
#